data_AF-A0A558DHI3-F1
#
_entry.id   AF-A0A558DHI3-F1
#
_cell.length_a   1.000
_cell.length_b   1.000
_cell.length_c   1.000
_cell.angle_alpha   90.00
_cell.angle_beta   90.00
_cell.angle_gamma   90.00
#
_symmetry.space_group_name_H-M   'P 1'
#
loop_
_entity.id
_entity.type
_entity.pdbx_description
1 polymer ?
#
loop_
_entity_poly.entity_id
_entity_poly.type
_entity_poly.pdbx_seq_one_letter_code
_entity_poly.pdbx_strand_id
1 'polypeptide(L)' 'MSDHLARAPQEIAEHALALARADHTTVVVDELTAADLRWAGNGVTLLSSHRARSVTVVSIMGRGER' A
#
# COMPACT_ATOMS: atom_id res chain seq x y z
N MET A 1 0.15 -19.70 -8.54
CA MET A 1 0.69 -19.37 -7.21
C MET A 1 0.04 -18.05 -6.82
N SER A 2 -1.04 -18.14 -6.04
CA SER A 2 -2.08 -17.11 -6.00
C SER A 2 -1.71 -15.96 -5.05
N ASP A 3 -1.84 -14.73 -5.55
CA ASP A 3 -1.64 -13.42 -4.89
C ASP A 3 -2.61 -13.15 -3.72
N HIS A 4 -3.36 -14.16 -3.27
CA HIS A 4 -4.37 -14.04 -2.21
C HIS A 4 -3.76 -13.98 -0.80
N LEU A 5 -2.44 -14.19 -0.68
CA LEU A 5 -1.69 -14.02 0.56
C LEU A 5 -1.22 -12.58 0.78
N ALA A 6 -1.30 -11.72 -0.24
CA ALA A 6 -1.02 -10.31 -0.09
C ALA A 6 -2.20 -9.67 0.65
N ARG A 7 -1.99 -9.39 1.95
CA ARG A 7 -2.95 -8.66 2.79
C ARG A 7 -3.51 -7.47 2.02
N ALA A 8 -4.83 -7.33 1.98
CA ALA A 8 -5.46 -6.23 1.26
C ALA A 8 -5.00 -4.88 1.86
N PRO A 9 -4.94 -3.78 1.06
CA PRO A 9 -4.58 -2.48 1.60
C PRO A 9 -5.38 -2.08 2.85
N GLN A 10 -6.69 -2.37 2.83
CA GLN A 10 -7.59 -2.16 3.97
C GLN A 10 -7.16 -2.95 5.20
N GLU A 11 -6.86 -4.24 5.06
CA GLU A 11 -6.46 -5.11 6.16
C GLU A 11 -5.09 -4.68 6.76
N ILE A 12 -4.19 -4.10 5.96
CA ILE A 12 -2.95 -3.49 6.46
C ILE A 12 -3.27 -2.24 7.28
N ALA A 13 -4.12 -1.36 6.76
CA ALA A 13 -4.51 -0.14 7.45
C ALA A 13 -5.16 -0.47 8.81
N GLU A 14 -6.10 -1.40 8.82
CA GLU A 14 -6.78 -1.89 10.03
C GLU A 14 -5.80 -2.50 11.03
N HIS A 15 -4.81 -3.26 10.56
CA HIS A 15 -3.80 -3.82 11.45
C HIS A 15 -2.90 -2.77 12.09
N ALA A 16 -2.45 -1.79 11.30
CA ALA A 16 -1.64 -0.70 11.80
C ALA A 16 -2.43 0.16 12.81
N LEU A 17 -3.72 0.40 12.55
CA LEU A 17 -4.61 1.09 13.48
C LEU A 17 -4.83 0.27 14.77
N ALA A 18 -5.03 -1.04 14.67
CA ALA A 18 -5.21 -1.91 15.83
C ALA A 18 -3.96 -1.97 16.74
N LEU A 19 -2.76 -1.72 16.19
CA LEU A 19 -1.50 -1.67 16.93
C LEU A 19 -1.17 -0.27 17.47
N ALA A 20 -1.89 0.77 17.04
CA ALA A 20 -1.58 2.14 17.36
C ALA A 20 -1.78 2.46 18.85
N ARG A 21 -0.88 3.26 19.41
CA ARG A 21 -0.92 3.72 20.81
C ARG A 21 -1.01 5.24 20.94
N ALA A 22 -1.05 5.94 19.81
CA ALA A 22 -1.13 7.39 19.76
C ALA A 22 -2.58 7.85 19.91
N ASP A 23 -2.77 9.06 20.43
CA ASP A 23 -4.11 9.64 20.61
C ASP A 23 -4.85 9.77 19.28
N HIS A 24 -4.12 10.05 18.20
CA HIS A 24 -4.65 10.02 16.84
C HIS A 24 -3.66 9.31 15.92
N THR A 25 -4.16 8.48 15.02
CA THR A 25 -3.35 7.77 14.02
C THR A 25 -4.03 7.81 12.66
N THR A 26 -3.25 8.09 11.61
CA THR A 26 -3.68 7.99 10.22
C THR A 26 -2.75 7.04 9.47
N VAL A 27 -3.33 6.11 8.71
CA VAL A 27 -2.58 5.13 7.92
C VAL A 27 -2.96 5.29 6.46
N VAL A 28 -1.97 5.45 5.59
CA VAL A 28 -2.13 5.48 4.14
C VAL A 28 -1.38 4.30 3.55
N VAL A 29 -2.10 3.44 2.83
CA VAL A 29 -1.52 2.32 2.09
C VAL A 29 -1.67 2.63 0.61
N ASP A 30 -0.55 2.69 -0.09
CA ASP A 30 -0.50 2.92 -1.53
C ASP A 30 0.00 1.65 -2.24
N GLU A 31 -0.64 1.31 -3.34
CA GLU A 31 -0.32 0.12 -4.13
C GLU A 31 -0.31 0.46 -5.62
N LEU A 32 0.83 0.18 -6.25
CA LEU A 32 1.06 0.43 -7.66
C LEU A 32 1.23 -0.90 -8.38
N THR A 33 0.43 -1.12 -9.42
CA THR A 33 0.69 -2.17 -10.42
C THR A 33 1.02 -1.50 -11.73
N ALA A 34 2.19 -1.79 -12.28
CA ALA A 34 2.68 -1.25 -13.54
C ALA A 34 3.08 -2.37 -14.49
N ALA A 35 2.94 -2.14 -15.79
CA ALA A 35 3.37 -3.04 -16.83
C ALA A 35 4.10 -2.27 -17.92
N ASP A 36 5.29 -2.75 -18.28
CA ASP A 36 6.07 -2.19 -19.37
C ASP A 36 5.71 -2.92 -20.66
N LEU A 37 5.22 -2.16 -21.64
CA LEU A 37 4.71 -2.69 -22.89
C LEU A 37 5.53 -2.17 -24.07
N ARG A 38 5.88 -3.07 -25.00
CA ARG A 38 6.45 -2.70 -26.29
C ARG A 38 5.41 -2.87 -27.38
N TRP A 39 5.12 -1.78 -28.08
CA TRP A 39 4.29 -1.81 -29.27
C TRP A 39 5.15 -1.96 -30.53
N ALA A 40 4.74 -2.82 -31.46
CA ALA A 40 5.34 -2.93 -32.79
C ALA A 40 4.28 -3.31 -33.83
N GLY A 41 4.00 -2.41 -34.78
CA GLY A 41 2.98 -2.62 -35.80
C GLY A 41 1.58 -2.70 -35.20
N ASN A 42 0.94 -3.86 -35.27
CA ASN A 42 -0.35 -4.16 -34.62
C ASN A 42 -0.20 -5.09 -33.39
N GLY A 43 1.03 -5.40 -32.98
CA GLY A 43 1.32 -6.25 -31.83
C GLY A 43 1.79 -5.47 -30.60
N VAL A 44 1.44 -5.99 -29.42
CA VAL A 44 1.95 -5.53 -28.13
C VAL A 44 2.60 -6.71 -27.41
N THR A 45 3.77 -6.49 -26.81
CA THR A 45 4.48 -7.48 -25.99
C THR A 45 4.64 -6.94 -24.58
N LEU A 46 4.23 -7.71 -23.56
CA LEU A 46 4.56 -7.42 -22.18
C LEU A 46 6.06 -7.70 -21.97
N LEU A 47 6.83 -6.67 -21.62
CA LEU A 47 8.25 -6.80 -21.30
C LEU A 47 8.42 -7.21 -19.85
N SER A 48 7.83 -6.42 -18.96
CA SER A 48 7.90 -6.59 -17.51
C SER A 48 6.60 -6.16 -16.86
N SER A 49 6.39 -6.64 -15.64
CA SER A 49 5.36 -6.15 -14.75
C SER A 49 5.93 -6.00 -13.35
N HIS A 50 5.46 -4.98 -12.65
CA HIS A 50 5.93 -4.63 -11.33
C HIS A 50 4.73 -4.35 -10.43
N ARG A 51 4.79 -4.88 -9.20
CA ARG A 51 3.90 -4.51 -8.11
C ARG A 51 4.75 -3.85 -7.03
N ALA A 52 4.36 -2.66 -6.59
CA ALA A 52 4.98 -1.95 -5.49
C ALA A 52 3.92 -1.57 -4.46
N ARG A 53 4.31 -1.53 -3.19
CA ARG A 53 3.44 -1.11 -2.09
C ARG A 53 4.22 -0.23 -1.13
N SER A 54 3.59 0.84 -0.65
CA SER A 54 4.11 1.67 0.44
C SER A 54 3.07 1.85 1.54
N VAL A 55 3.52 2.00 2.78
CA VAL A 55 2.66 2.24 3.95
C VAL A 55 3.22 3.44 4.70
N THR A 56 2.42 4.48 4.85
CA THR A 56 2.74 5.67 5.64
C THR A 56 1.87 5.68 6.88
N VAL A 57 2.49 5.78 8.06
CA VAL A 57 1.79 5.89 9.35
C VAL A 57 2.14 7.25 9.96
N VAL A 58 1.11 8.03 10.27
CA VAL A 58 1.24 9.30 11.00
C VAL A 58 0.60 9.11 12.37
N SER A 59 1.42 9.27 13.42
CA SER A 59 0.99 9.14 14.81
C SER A 59 1.12 10.48 15.52
N ILE A 60 0.04 10.94 16.15
CA ILE A 60 -0.02 12.22 16.86
C ILE A 60 -0.20 11.93 18.34
N MET A 61 0.81 12.31 19.14
CA MET A 61 0.75 12.28 20.60
C MET A 61 0.25 13.62 21.11
N GLY A 62 -0.85 13.62 21.84
CA GLY A 62 -1.33 14.75 22.61
C GLY A 62 -0.37 15.05 23.75
N ARG A 63 -0.08 16.33 23.95
CA ARG A 63 0.55 16.78 25.19
C ARG A 63 -0.60 16.95 26.17
N GLY A 64 -0.79 15.97 27.06
CA GLY A 64 -1.89 15.98 28.03
C GLY A 64 -2.09 17.36 28.64
N GLU A 65 -3.31 17.88 28.55
CA GLU A 65 -3.71 19.07 29.29
C GLU A 65 -3.57 18.70 30.78
N ARG A 66 -2.67 19.40 31.47
CA ARG A 66 -2.64 19.38 32.94
C ARG A 66 -3.66 20.36 33.47
#